data_AF-A0A0D0CQQ9-F1
#
_entry.id   AF-A0A0D0CQQ9-F1
#
_cell.length_a   1.000
_cell.length_b   1.000
_cell.length_c   1.000
_cell.angle_alpha   90.00
_cell.angle_beta   90.00
_cell.angle_gamma   90.00
#
_symmetry.space_group_name_H-M   'P 1'
#
loop_
_entity.id
_entity.type
_entity.pdbx_description
1 polymer ?
#
loop_
_entity_poly.entity_id
_entity_poly.type
_entity_poly.pdbx_seq_one_letter_code
_entity_poly.pdbx_strand_id
1 'polypeptide(L)' 'GHKPYPWQLDCAEALVLGIYCIVLAGTGFRKTLPFTIPFLASQQDYYSNTVEKVIMHNVIVHKFNNA' A
#
# COMPACT_ATOMS: atom_id res chain seq x y z
N GLY A 1 -10.64 -9.21 -13.61
CA GLY A 1 -10.08 -8.08 -12.84
C GLY A 1 -8.59 -8.28 -12.65
N HIS A 2 -7.80 -7.20 -12.56
CA HIS A 2 -6.35 -7.28 -12.32
C HIS A 2 -6.04 -7.32 -10.83
N LYS A 3 -5.03 -8.10 -10.43
CA LYS A 3 -4.52 -8.08 -9.06
C LYS A 3 -3.80 -6.75 -8.79
N PRO A 4 -3.97 -6.13 -7.61
CA PRO A 4 -3.18 -4.98 -7.20
C PRO A 4 -1.68 -5.30 -7.21
N TYR A 5 -0.85 -4.29 -7.48
CA TYR A 5 0.59 -4.38 -7.28
C TYR A 5 0.92 -4.44 -5.78
N PRO A 6 2.01 -5.10 -5.38
CA PRO A 6 2.39 -5.22 -3.97
C PRO A 6 2.45 -3.88 -3.23
N TRP A 7 3.08 -2.87 -3.83
CA TRP A 7 3.17 -1.53 -3.23
C TRP A 7 1.79 -0.89 -2.99
N GLN A 8 0.78 -1.24 -3.78
CA GLN A 8 -0.57 -0.70 -3.60
C GLN A 8 -1.24 -1.29 -2.36
N LEU A 9 -0.95 -2.56 -2.06
CA LEU A 9 -1.39 -3.23 -0.85
C LEU A 9 -0.65 -2.67 0.36
N ASP A 10 0.67 -2.49 0.28
CA ASP A 10 1.48 -1.90 1.35
C ASP A 10 0.98 -0.48 1.72
N CYS A 11 0.60 0.33 0.72
CA CYS A 11 0.04 1.66 0.95
C CYS A 11 -1.39 1.63 1.53
N ALA A 12 -2.23 0.70 1.07
CA ALA A 12 -3.58 0.53 1.60
C ALA A 12 -3.54 0.07 3.07
N GLU A 13 -2.61 -0.82 3.40
CA GLU A 13 -2.35 -1.31 4.74
C GLU A 13 -1.85 -0.17 5.66
N ALA A 14 -0.87 0.63 5.22
CA ALA A 14 -0.43 1.81 5.95
C ALA A 14 -1.58 2.78 6.24
N LEU A 15 -2.50 2.97 5.27
CA LEU A 15 -3.68 3.81 5.45
C LEU A 15 -4.65 3.26 6.51
N VAL A 16 -4.92 1.95 6.52
CA VAL A 16 -5.78 1.30 7.54
C VAL A 16 -5.15 1.35 8.93
N LEU A 17 -3.82 1.20 9.01
CA LEU A 17 -3.07 1.20 10.27
C LEU A 17 -2.75 2.60 10.80
N GLY A 18 -3.05 3.66 10.05
CA GLY A 18 -2.72 5.04 10.42
C GLY A 18 -1.22 5.35 10.41
N ILE A 19 -0.43 4.62 9.62
CA ILE A 19 1.02 4.81 9.46
C ILE A 19 1.28 5.81 8.32
N TYR A 20 2.28 6.67 8.48
CA TYR A 20 2.69 7.60 7.42
C TYR A 20 3.32 6.86 6.23
N CYS A 21 2.83 7.15 5.02
CA CYS A 21 3.32 6.59 3.76
C CYS A 21 3.51 7.69 2.71
N ILE A 22 4.64 7.66 2.00
CA ILE A 22 4.91 8.56 0.87
C ILE A 22 5.13 7.72 -0.39
N VAL A 23 4.30 7.97 -1.40
CA VAL A 23 4.35 7.28 -2.69
C VAL A 23 4.80 8.23 -3.78
N LEU A 24 5.96 7.95 -4.40
CA LEU A 24 6.49 8.72 -5.51
C LEU A 24 6.27 7.94 -6.82
N ALA A 25 5.16 8.20 -7.52
CA ALA A 25 4.82 7.51 -8.77
C ALA A 25 4.29 8.47 -9.86
N GLY A 26 4.67 8.21 -11.12
CA GLY A 26 4.24 8.96 -12.31
C GLY A 26 2.74 8.85 -12.61
N THR A 27 2.27 9.52 -13.67
CA THR A 27 0.88 9.41 -14.15
C THR A 27 0.58 7.98 -14.66
N GLY A 28 -0.67 7.52 -14.57
CA GLY A 28 -1.04 6.17 -15.03
C GLY A 28 -0.64 5.01 -14.12
N PHE A 29 0.15 5.23 -13.07
CA PHE A 29 0.56 4.20 -12.09
C PHE A 29 -0.56 3.72 -11.15
N ARG A 30 -1.83 4.06 -11.41
CA ARG A 30 -2.99 3.57 -10.63
C ARG A 30 -2.91 3.91 -9.13
N LYS A 31 -2.42 5.12 -8.80
CA LYS A 31 -2.30 5.64 -7.42
C LYS A 31 -3.62 5.73 -6.65
N THR A 32 -4.76 5.75 -7.35
CA THR A 32 -6.09 5.77 -6.72
C THR A 32 -6.41 4.44 -6.02
N LEU A 33 -5.95 3.31 -6.57
CA LEU A 33 -6.31 1.99 -6.08
C LEU A 33 -5.94 1.74 -4.60
N PRO A 34 -4.72 2.12 -4.11
CA PRO A 34 -4.39 2.07 -2.68
C PRO A 34 -5.44 2.69 -1.74
N PHE A 35 -6.07 3.80 -2.14
CA PHE A 35 -7.08 4.47 -1.32
C PHE A 35 -8.47 3.83 -1.42
N THR A 36 -8.71 3.02 -2.46
CA THR A 36 -9.98 2.31 -2.65
C THR A 36 -9.96 0.92 -2.00
N ILE A 37 -8.80 0.26 -1.93
CA ILE A 37 -8.64 -1.09 -1.38
C ILE A 37 -9.23 -1.23 0.05
N PRO A 38 -9.03 -0.28 0.99
CA PRO A 38 -9.63 -0.34 2.34
C PRO A 38 -11.15 -0.42 2.38
N PHE A 39 -11.83 0.09 1.35
CA PHE A 39 -13.29 0.05 1.24
C PHE A 39 -13.80 -1.21 0.52
N LEU A 40 -12.92 -1.93 -0.18
CA LEU A 40 -13.27 -3.10 -0.99
C LEU A 40 -12.85 -4.42 -0.35
N ALA A 41 -11.86 -4.40 0.55
CA ALA A 41 -11.35 -5.58 1.25
C ALA A 41 -11.89 -5.67 2.69
N SER A 42 -11.94 -6.88 3.24
CA SER A 42 -12.33 -7.08 4.63
C SER A 42 -11.17 -6.71 5.57
N GLN A 43 -11.45 -6.20 6.77
CA GLN A 43 -10.40 -5.77 7.72
C GLN A 43 -9.39 -6.89 8.06
N GLN A 44 -9.80 -8.16 7.92
CA GLN A 44 -8.99 -9.32 8.25
C GLN A 44 -7.85 -9.57 7.24
N ASP A 45 -7.96 -9.04 6.03
CA ASP A 45 -6.99 -9.24 4.95
C ASP A 45 -5.69 -8.44 5.14
N TYR A 46 -5.69 -7.44 6.02
CA TYR A 46 -4.55 -6.54 6.23
C TYR A 46 -3.57 -7.05 7.29
N TYR A 47 -4.06 -7.62 8.39
CA TYR A 47 -3.23 -7.92 9.57
C TYR A 47 -2.17 -9.02 9.34
N SER A 48 -2.38 -9.90 8.36
CA SER A 48 -1.49 -11.04 8.09
C SER A 48 -0.19 -10.65 7.37
N ASN A 49 -0.15 -9.54 6.63
CA ASN A 49 1.03 -9.14 5.84
C ASN A 49 1.96 -8.19 6.61
N THR A 50 1.47 -7.52 7.66
CA THR A 50 2.19 -6.46 8.38
C THR A 50 3.08 -6.98 9.50
N VAL A 51 2.75 -8.09 10.17
CA VAL A 51 3.53 -8.58 11.33
C VAL A 51 5.00 -8.84 10.99
N GLU A 52 5.32 -9.16 9.73
CA GLU A 52 6.71 -9.32 9.25
C GLU A 52 7.33 -8.01 8.71
N LYS A 53 6.54 -7.06 8.20
CA LYS A 53 7.03 -5.83 7.54
C LYS A 53 7.16 -4.63 8.48
N VAL A 54 6.27 -4.49 9.48
CA VAL A 54 6.16 -3.29 10.34
C VAL A 54 7.26 -3.21 11.41
N ILE A 55 7.99 -4.28 11.69
CA ILE A 55 9.13 -4.23 12.63
C ILE A 55 10.31 -3.41 12.08
N MET A 56 10.33 -3.08 10.78
CA MET A 56 11.53 -2.50 10.16
C MET A 56 11.60 -0.97 10.20
N HIS A 57 10.59 -0.18 9.78
CA HIS A 57 10.72 1.29 9.71
C HIS A 57 9.35 1.99 9.73
N ASN A 58 9.18 3.00 10.59
CA ASN A 58 7.94 3.80 10.77
C ASN A 58 7.52 4.67 9.55
N VAL A 59 8.11 4.46 8.38
CA VAL A 59 7.79 5.14 7.12
C VAL A 59 8.00 4.16 5.96
N ILE A 60 6.96 3.94 5.15
CA ILE A 60 7.07 3.19 3.88
C ILE A 60 7.34 4.18 2.75
N VAL A 61 8.46 4.00 2.03
CA VAL A 61 8.83 4.80 0.85
C VAL A 61 8.94 3.89 -0.37
N HIS A 62 8.05 4.08 -1.36
CA HIS A 62 8.18 3.45 -2.66
C HIS A 62 8.64 4.48 -3.71
N LYS A 63 9.79 4.24 -4.32
CA LYS A 63 10.29 4.98 -5.49
C LYS A 63 10.22 4.09 -6.72
N PHE A 64 9.42 4.48 -7.70
CA PHE A 64 9.37 3.80 -8.99
C PHE A 64 10.29 4.54 -9.96
N ASN A 65 11.35 3.87 -10.43
CA ASN A 65 12.11 4.38 -11.56
C ASN A 65 11.29 4.15 -12.82
N ASN A 66 11.19 5.18 -13.67
CA ASN A 66 10.59 5.06 -14.99
C ASN A 66 11.30 3.94 -15.76
N ALA A 67 10.53 2.99 -16.26
CA ALA A 67 10.92 2.18 -17.41
C ALA A 67 10.77 3.02 -18.68
#